data_AF-A0A367ITC8-F1
#
_entry.id   AF-A0A367ITC8-F1
#
_cell.length_a   1.000
_cell.length_b   1.000
_cell.length_c   1.000
_cell.angle_alpha   90.00
_cell.angle_beta   90.00
_cell.angle_gamma   90.00
#
_symmetry.space_group_name_H-M   'P 1'
#
loop_
_entity.id
_entity.type
_entity.pdbx_description
1 polymer ?
#
loop_
_entity_poly.entity_id
_entity_poly.type
_entity_poly.pdbx_seq_one_letter_code
_entity_poly.pdbx_strand_id
1 'polypeptide(L)'
;RHKYTEQVYDACMESFCSLPLGAVMNQQFLCIHGGLSPELHTLADFNKIDRFREPPTHGLMADILWADPAEDFGEESTNDLFLDNRVRGCSYFFTQRNNLLSIIRAHEAQDAGRSDATSFPAVMTIFSAPNYLDVYNNKAAILKYEDNVMNIRQFNATPHPFWLPKFMDVVEWSLPFVGEKITNMLLAILNICSKEELLADEEEDEKMNKSNIDAAEDAEQRKMVIRNKILAIGKISRVYSVLRENSERITELKSLSPTGRLPLGTLALGAEGIKSAITSFEDAKKADLENERLPPSDESRDAMIQQTHMKIRSAVEDDIPLNEVADVMMEDVQ
;
A
#
# COMPACT_ATOMS: atom_id res chain seq x y z
N ARG A 1 2.10 -6.51 -17.88
CA ARG A 1 1.06 -7.30 -18.59
C ARG A 1 0.77 -8.54 -17.76
N HIS A 2 -0.35 -8.59 -17.03
CA HIS A 2 -0.63 -9.72 -16.13
C HIS A 2 -1.70 -10.68 -16.66
N LYS A 3 -2.84 -10.16 -17.14
CA LYS A 3 -3.93 -10.99 -17.71
C LYS A 3 -4.13 -10.79 -19.22
N TYR A 4 -4.00 -9.56 -19.69
CA TYR A 4 -4.18 -9.17 -21.08
C TYR A 4 -3.07 -8.21 -21.53
N THR A 5 -3.39 -7.32 -22.48
CA THR A 5 -2.50 -6.32 -23.04
C THR A 5 -2.93 -4.91 -22.62
N GLU A 6 -2.04 -3.94 -22.85
CA GLU A 6 -2.31 -2.51 -22.67
C GLU A 6 -3.45 -2.02 -23.56
N GLN A 7 -3.59 -2.56 -24.77
CA GLN A 7 -4.72 -2.26 -25.66
C GLN A 7 -6.09 -2.56 -25.03
N VAL A 8 -6.19 -3.63 -24.21
CA VAL A 8 -7.43 -3.93 -23.49
C VAL A 8 -7.67 -2.90 -22.37
N TYR A 9 -6.61 -2.45 -21.70
CA TYR A 9 -6.71 -1.38 -20.71
C TYR A 9 -7.16 -0.07 -21.35
N ASP A 10 -6.57 0.34 -22.48
CA ASP A 10 -6.94 1.56 -23.21
C ASP A 10 -8.40 1.51 -23.69
N ALA A 11 -8.84 0.37 -24.21
CA ALA A 11 -10.25 0.16 -24.59
C ALA A 11 -11.20 0.27 -23.39
N CYS A 12 -10.80 -0.22 -22.20
CA CYS A 12 -11.56 0.00 -20.98
C CYS A 12 -11.60 1.48 -20.59
N MET A 13 -10.51 2.24 -20.74
CA MET A 13 -10.49 3.67 -20.42
C MET A 13 -11.46 4.47 -21.30
N GLU A 14 -11.48 4.19 -22.61
CA GLU A 14 -12.45 4.78 -23.54
C GLU A 14 -13.90 4.39 -23.16
N SER A 15 -14.11 3.12 -22.80
CA SER A 15 -15.42 2.66 -22.34
C SER A 15 -15.85 3.32 -21.03
N PHE A 16 -14.94 3.59 -20.09
CA PHE A 16 -15.24 4.26 -18.83
C PHE A 16 -15.66 5.71 -19.04
N CYS A 17 -15.01 6.43 -19.97
CA CYS A 17 -15.42 7.79 -20.37
C CYS A 17 -16.83 7.83 -20.99
N SER A 18 -17.38 6.69 -21.42
CA SER A 18 -18.72 6.60 -21.99
C SER A 18 -19.82 6.32 -20.96
N LEU A 19 -19.48 5.98 -19.71
CA LEU A 19 -20.43 5.64 -18.67
C LEU A 19 -21.32 6.84 -18.29
N PRO A 20 -22.64 6.66 -18.10
CA PRO A 20 -23.50 7.71 -17.55
C PRO A 20 -23.11 8.08 -16.11
N LEU A 21 -23.25 9.36 -15.75
CA LEU A 21 -22.86 9.88 -14.42
C LEU A 21 -23.97 9.75 -13.36
N GLY A 22 -25.20 9.53 -13.77
CA GLY A 22 -26.33 9.37 -12.86
C GLY A 22 -27.59 8.92 -13.57
N ALA A 23 -28.58 8.53 -12.78
CA ALA A 23 -29.89 8.12 -13.26
C ALA A 23 -30.99 8.69 -12.36
N VAL A 24 -32.15 8.99 -12.96
CA VAL A 24 -33.35 9.32 -12.22
C VAL A 24 -34.27 8.10 -12.25
N MET A 25 -34.42 7.42 -11.12
CA MET A 25 -35.22 6.22 -11.00
C MET A 25 -36.63 6.56 -10.49
N ASN A 26 -37.65 6.06 -11.18
CA ASN A 26 -39.06 6.30 -10.90
C ASN A 26 -39.48 7.77 -10.73
N GLN A 27 -38.72 8.73 -11.28
CA GLN A 27 -38.89 10.18 -11.05
C GLN A 27 -38.82 10.60 -9.56
N GLN A 28 -38.32 9.71 -8.70
CA GLN A 28 -38.32 9.88 -7.25
C GLN A 28 -36.91 9.82 -6.66
N PHE A 29 -35.98 9.15 -7.33
CA PHE A 29 -34.66 8.90 -6.79
C PHE A 29 -33.58 9.41 -7.73
N LEU A 30 -32.62 10.15 -7.18
CA LEU A 30 -31.38 10.43 -7.89
C LEU A 30 -30.36 9.35 -7.53
N CYS A 31 -29.95 8.57 -8.52
CA CYS A 31 -28.92 7.55 -8.37
C CYS A 31 -27.59 8.05 -8.92
N ILE A 32 -26.57 8.18 -8.07
CA ILE A 32 -25.22 8.66 -8.40
C ILE A 32 -24.18 7.87 -7.61
N HIS A 33 -22.92 7.85 -8.04
CA HIS A 33 -21.88 7.11 -7.31
C HIS A 33 -21.48 7.84 -6.02
N GLY A 34 -21.01 9.07 -6.19
CA GLY A 34 -20.57 10.02 -5.18
C GLY A 34 -21.75 10.69 -4.48
N GLY A 35 -21.86 12.02 -4.65
CA GLY A 35 -22.82 12.84 -3.92
C GLY A 35 -23.18 14.11 -4.66
N LEU A 36 -23.74 15.09 -3.93
CA LEU A 36 -24.11 16.38 -4.52
C LEU A 36 -22.89 17.28 -4.71
N SER A 37 -23.06 18.29 -5.56
CA SER A 37 -22.08 19.35 -5.83
C SER A 37 -22.69 20.71 -5.49
N PRO A 38 -21.89 21.70 -5.06
CA PRO A 38 -22.33 23.10 -5.00
C PRO A 38 -22.84 23.62 -6.36
N GLU A 39 -22.38 23.04 -7.47
CA GLU A 39 -22.80 23.39 -8.84
C GLU A 39 -24.05 22.62 -9.32
N LEU A 40 -24.55 21.65 -8.53
CA LEU A 40 -25.70 20.82 -8.87
C LEU A 40 -26.97 21.37 -8.20
N HIS A 41 -27.68 22.27 -8.89
CA HIS A 41 -28.92 22.85 -8.38
C HIS A 41 -30.17 22.11 -8.91
N THR A 42 -30.10 21.62 -10.13
CA THR A 42 -31.20 20.96 -10.84
C THR A 42 -30.70 19.78 -11.66
N LEU A 43 -31.62 18.86 -12.01
CA LEU A 43 -31.28 17.75 -12.92
C LEU A 43 -30.81 18.22 -14.30
N ALA A 44 -31.15 19.45 -14.72
CA ALA A 44 -30.69 20.01 -15.98
C ALA A 44 -29.18 20.31 -15.98
N ASP A 45 -28.56 20.47 -14.82
CA ASP A 45 -27.12 20.74 -14.71
C ASP A 45 -26.26 19.56 -15.18
N PHE A 46 -26.78 18.32 -15.13
CA PHE A 46 -26.12 17.16 -15.74
C PHE A 46 -25.87 17.34 -17.24
N ASN A 47 -26.74 18.08 -17.96
CA ASN A 47 -26.59 18.32 -19.40
C ASN A 47 -25.45 19.28 -19.72
N LYS A 48 -24.91 20.00 -18.72
CA LYS A 48 -23.76 20.90 -18.90
C LYS A 48 -22.43 20.15 -18.87
N ILE A 49 -22.43 18.89 -18.44
CA ILE A 49 -21.22 18.09 -18.28
C ILE A 49 -20.86 17.45 -19.62
N ASP A 50 -19.69 17.81 -20.15
CA ASP A 50 -19.02 16.96 -21.14
C ASP A 50 -18.35 15.78 -20.40
N ARG A 51 -19.00 14.61 -20.47
CA ARG A 51 -18.59 13.42 -19.71
C ARG A 51 -17.60 12.51 -20.44
N PHE A 52 -17.38 12.73 -21.74
CA PHE A 52 -16.55 11.83 -22.58
C PHE A 52 -15.06 12.15 -22.45
N ARG A 53 -14.56 12.12 -21.21
CA ARG A 53 -13.21 12.49 -20.83
C ARG A 53 -12.87 11.92 -19.45
N GLU A 54 -11.60 11.96 -19.10
CA GLU A 54 -11.18 11.68 -17.74
C GLU A 54 -11.84 12.66 -16.74
N PRO A 55 -12.35 12.18 -15.60
CA PRO A 55 -12.88 13.04 -14.56
C PRO A 55 -11.86 14.13 -14.16
N PRO A 56 -12.27 15.40 -14.08
CA PRO A 56 -11.39 16.45 -13.59
C PRO A 56 -11.13 16.27 -12.09
N THR A 57 -10.12 16.96 -11.55
CA THR A 57 -9.85 16.98 -10.10
C THR A 57 -10.83 17.83 -9.29
N HIS A 58 -11.64 18.65 -9.95
CA HIS A 58 -12.60 19.58 -9.35
C HIS A 58 -13.79 19.86 -10.28
N GLY A 59 -14.85 20.43 -9.72
CA GLY A 59 -16.08 20.80 -10.41
C GLY A 59 -17.12 19.68 -10.45
N LEU A 60 -18.28 19.97 -11.05
CA LEU A 60 -19.48 19.13 -10.98
C LEU A 60 -19.26 17.64 -11.26
N MET A 61 -18.49 17.30 -12.31
CA MET A 61 -18.23 15.89 -12.66
C MET A 61 -17.40 15.17 -11.59
N ALA A 62 -16.44 15.85 -10.97
CA ALA A 62 -15.66 15.28 -9.89
C ALA A 62 -16.55 15.02 -8.67
N ASP A 63 -17.40 15.99 -8.32
CA ASP A 63 -18.25 15.92 -7.14
C ASP A 63 -19.31 14.81 -7.20
N ILE A 64 -19.92 14.61 -8.38
CA ILE A 64 -20.87 13.50 -8.58
C ILE A 64 -20.22 12.13 -8.35
N LEU A 65 -18.91 12.03 -8.49
CA LEU A 65 -18.15 10.79 -8.30
C LEU A 65 -17.50 10.70 -6.90
N TRP A 66 -17.15 11.81 -6.26
CA TRP A 66 -16.30 11.83 -5.07
C TRP A 66 -16.91 12.46 -3.81
N ALA A 67 -18.04 13.16 -3.91
CA ALA A 67 -18.66 13.77 -2.74
C ALA A 67 -19.25 12.70 -1.80
N ASP A 68 -19.17 12.95 -0.50
CA ASP A 68 -19.71 12.09 0.56
C ASP A 68 -20.76 12.86 1.38
N PRO A 69 -21.77 12.19 1.97
CA PRO A 69 -22.59 12.84 2.98
C PRO A 69 -21.72 13.25 4.18
N ALA A 70 -22.09 14.31 4.88
CA ALA A 70 -21.47 14.61 6.18
C ALA A 70 -21.69 13.45 7.18
N GLU A 71 -20.74 13.22 8.10
CA GLU A 71 -20.86 12.14 9.09
C GLU A 71 -22.10 12.31 9.99
N ASP A 72 -22.49 13.56 10.26
CA ASP A 72 -23.66 13.98 11.02
C ASP A 72 -24.87 14.34 10.14
N PHE A 73 -24.95 13.80 8.91
CA PHE A 73 -26.04 14.11 7.98
C PHE A 73 -27.44 13.91 8.60
N GLY A 74 -28.26 14.96 8.60
CA GLY A 74 -29.58 15.04 9.21
C GLY A 74 -29.60 15.52 10.67
N GLU A 75 -28.44 15.57 11.34
CA GLU A 75 -28.25 16.06 12.71
C GLU A 75 -27.17 17.15 12.77
N GLU A 76 -27.00 17.89 11.67
CA GLU A 76 -25.89 18.81 11.48
C GLU A 76 -25.88 19.95 12.51
N SER A 77 -24.70 20.25 13.03
CA SER A 77 -24.50 21.36 13.98
C SER A 77 -24.35 22.73 13.30
N THR A 78 -23.98 22.76 12.02
CA THR A 78 -23.83 23.98 11.22
C THR A 78 -24.82 24.00 10.06
N ASN A 79 -25.07 25.19 9.49
CA ASN A 79 -25.93 25.35 8.32
C ASN A 79 -25.13 25.27 6.99
N ASP A 80 -23.88 24.82 7.04
CA ASP A 80 -23.04 24.74 5.86
C ASP A 80 -23.49 23.56 4.99
N LEU A 81 -23.87 23.86 3.75
CA LEU A 81 -24.38 22.85 2.82
C LEU A 81 -23.29 21.95 2.25
N PHE A 82 -22.07 22.50 2.17
CA PHE A 82 -20.89 21.85 1.63
C PHE A 82 -19.66 22.22 2.44
N LEU A 83 -18.85 21.22 2.78
CA LEU A 83 -17.56 21.38 3.47
C LEU A 83 -16.49 20.60 2.72
N ASP A 84 -15.24 21.03 2.76
CA ASP A 84 -14.16 20.32 2.05
C ASP A 84 -14.02 18.87 2.55
N ASN A 85 -14.01 17.91 1.61
CA ASN A 85 -13.90 16.50 1.95
C ASN A 85 -12.45 16.11 2.24
N ARG A 86 -12.09 16.15 3.52
CA ARG A 86 -10.74 15.83 4.01
C ARG A 86 -10.42 14.33 3.97
N VAL A 87 -11.44 13.48 3.90
CA VAL A 87 -11.28 12.03 3.77
C VAL A 87 -10.81 11.71 2.36
N ARG A 88 -11.44 12.30 1.34
CA ARG A 88 -11.08 12.10 -0.08
C ARG A 88 -9.93 12.98 -0.56
N GLY A 89 -9.69 14.12 0.09
CA GLY A 89 -8.70 15.11 -0.35
C GLY A 89 -9.10 15.90 -1.60
N CYS A 90 -10.34 15.74 -2.05
CA CYS A 90 -10.97 16.47 -3.15
C CYS A 90 -12.49 16.48 -2.92
N SER A 91 -13.23 17.33 -3.65
CA SER A 91 -14.69 17.44 -3.52
C SER A 91 -15.17 17.80 -2.10
N TYR A 92 -16.43 17.49 -1.78
CA TYR A 92 -17.15 18.01 -0.62
C TYR A 92 -17.85 16.92 0.20
N PHE A 93 -17.96 17.18 1.50
CA PHE A 93 -19.02 16.65 2.32
C PHE A 93 -20.29 17.46 2.08
N PHE A 94 -21.42 16.81 1.78
CA PHE A 94 -22.69 17.50 1.54
C PHE A 94 -23.72 17.19 2.63
N THR A 95 -24.52 18.21 2.98
CA THR A 95 -25.67 18.12 3.90
C THR A 95 -26.98 18.49 3.18
N GLN A 96 -26.86 18.99 1.95
CA GLN A 96 -27.98 19.40 1.13
C GLN A 96 -28.90 18.22 0.78
N ARG A 97 -30.21 18.48 0.84
CA ARG A 97 -31.25 17.61 0.29
C ARG A 97 -31.62 18.07 -1.11
N ASN A 98 -31.93 17.13 -2.00
CA ASN A 98 -32.50 17.45 -3.31
C ASN A 98 -34.03 17.51 -3.22
N ASN A 99 -34.67 18.04 -4.27
CA ASN A 99 -36.14 18.08 -4.38
C ASN A 99 -36.77 16.73 -4.78
N LEU A 100 -36.01 15.63 -4.63
CA LEU A 100 -36.47 14.28 -4.89
C LEU A 100 -36.71 13.57 -3.55
N LEU A 101 -37.22 12.34 -3.63
CA LEU A 101 -37.58 11.58 -2.44
C LEU A 101 -36.34 11.11 -1.67
N SER A 102 -35.28 10.73 -2.38
CA SER A 102 -33.99 10.33 -1.80
C SER A 102 -32.87 10.31 -2.86
N ILE A 103 -31.63 10.37 -2.39
CA ILE A 103 -30.43 10.10 -3.16
C ILE A 103 -29.99 8.67 -2.88
N ILE A 104 -29.86 7.83 -3.91
CA ILE A 104 -29.30 6.49 -3.79
C ILE A 104 -27.85 6.55 -4.30
N ARG A 105 -26.90 6.20 -3.44
CA ARG A 105 -25.48 6.29 -3.73
C ARG A 105 -24.67 5.11 -3.24
N ALA A 106 -23.37 5.09 -3.57
CA ALA A 106 -22.45 4.00 -3.24
C ALA A 106 -21.18 4.58 -2.57
N HIS A 107 -19.99 4.27 -3.11
CA HIS A 107 -18.69 4.88 -2.78
C HIS A 107 -18.11 4.62 -1.37
N GLU A 108 -18.91 4.61 -0.32
CA GLU A 108 -18.44 4.32 1.05
C GLU A 108 -18.77 2.89 1.45
N ALA A 109 -17.77 2.15 1.96
CA ALA A 109 -17.97 0.83 2.55
C ALA A 109 -18.94 0.91 3.76
N GLN A 110 -19.79 -0.10 3.91
CA GLN A 110 -20.77 -0.20 5.00
C GLN A 110 -20.72 -1.60 5.60
N ASP A 111 -20.69 -1.71 6.94
CA ASP A 111 -20.61 -3.01 7.62
C ASP A 111 -21.81 -3.92 7.28
N ALA A 112 -23.01 -3.34 7.25
CA ALA A 112 -24.23 -4.02 6.82
C ALA A 112 -24.43 -4.02 5.29
N GLY A 113 -23.50 -3.49 4.49
CA GLY A 113 -23.67 -3.29 3.05
C GLY A 113 -24.67 -2.18 2.68
N ARG A 114 -25.20 -1.46 3.67
CA ARG A 114 -26.08 -0.31 3.52
C ARG A 114 -25.89 0.66 4.67
N SER A 115 -26.23 1.93 4.48
CA SER A 115 -26.36 2.87 5.60
C SER A 115 -27.55 2.53 6.49
N ASP A 116 -27.39 2.82 7.78
CA ASP A 116 -28.45 2.66 8.76
C ASP A 116 -29.50 3.77 8.63
N ALA A 117 -30.76 3.37 8.56
CA ALA A 117 -31.89 4.29 8.51
C ALA A 117 -33.10 3.64 9.17
N THR A 118 -33.68 4.33 10.15
CA THR A 118 -34.89 3.94 10.88
C THR A 118 -36.17 4.40 10.17
N SER A 119 -36.07 5.39 9.28
CA SER A 119 -37.14 5.92 8.43
C SER A 119 -36.65 6.05 6.98
N PHE A 120 -37.51 6.44 6.04
CA PHE A 120 -37.12 6.60 4.62
C PHE A 120 -36.04 7.70 4.51
N PRO A 121 -34.77 7.35 4.26
CA PRO A 121 -33.68 8.29 4.45
C PRO A 121 -33.52 9.18 3.21
N ALA A 122 -33.16 10.45 3.44
CA ALA A 122 -32.90 11.39 2.35
C ALA A 122 -31.67 10.98 1.50
N VAL A 123 -30.75 10.20 2.07
CA VAL A 123 -29.60 9.60 1.38
C VAL A 123 -29.48 8.13 1.79
N MET A 124 -29.32 7.24 0.81
CA MET A 124 -29.06 5.81 1.01
C MET A 124 -27.71 5.44 0.41
N THR A 125 -26.80 4.91 1.23
CA THR A 125 -25.56 4.30 0.74
C THR A 125 -25.80 2.79 0.58
N ILE A 126 -25.50 2.24 -0.59
CA ILE A 126 -25.53 0.80 -0.89
C ILE A 126 -24.12 0.36 -1.29
N PHE A 127 -23.62 -0.68 -0.64
CA PHE A 127 -22.31 -1.23 -0.89
C PHE A 127 -22.40 -2.74 -1.19
N SER A 128 -21.91 -3.14 -2.36
CA SER A 128 -22.16 -4.48 -2.92
C SER A 128 -20.94 -5.39 -2.94
N ALA A 129 -19.84 -5.03 -2.25
CA ALA A 129 -18.64 -5.87 -2.12
C ALA A 129 -18.55 -6.45 -0.68
N PRO A 130 -18.90 -7.73 -0.46
CA PRO A 130 -18.84 -8.33 0.87
C PRO A 130 -17.40 -8.73 1.20
N ASN A 131 -17.04 -8.70 2.48
CA ASN A 131 -15.67 -8.91 2.95
C ASN A 131 -14.65 -8.09 2.13
N TYR A 132 -14.89 -6.80 2.03
CA TYR A 132 -14.07 -5.89 1.23
C TYR A 132 -12.58 -6.02 1.63
N LEU A 133 -11.72 -6.08 0.61
CA LEU A 133 -10.27 -6.31 0.73
C LEU A 133 -9.87 -7.55 1.55
N ASP A 134 -10.74 -8.54 1.68
CA ASP A 134 -10.55 -9.76 2.49
C ASP A 134 -10.36 -9.53 4.00
N VAL A 135 -10.59 -8.31 4.49
CA VAL A 135 -10.29 -7.90 5.86
C VAL A 135 -11.49 -7.25 6.55
N TYR A 136 -12.32 -6.50 5.83
CA TYR A 136 -13.42 -5.72 6.44
C TYR A 136 -14.51 -6.60 7.06
N ASN A 137 -14.67 -7.85 6.59
CA ASN A 137 -15.70 -8.79 7.05
C ASN A 137 -17.14 -8.24 7.00
N ASN A 138 -17.38 -7.20 6.20
CA ASN A 138 -18.69 -6.59 6.03
C ASN A 138 -19.62 -7.47 5.18
N LYS A 139 -20.93 -7.28 5.35
CA LYS A 139 -21.93 -7.74 4.38
C LYS A 139 -21.96 -6.82 3.18
N ALA A 140 -22.46 -7.35 2.07
CA ALA A 140 -22.88 -6.55 0.93
C ALA A 140 -24.40 -6.50 0.86
N ALA A 141 -24.93 -5.52 0.13
CA ALA A 141 -26.35 -5.45 -0.16
C ALA A 141 -26.64 -5.01 -1.60
N ILE A 142 -27.86 -5.32 -2.05
CA ILE A 142 -28.50 -4.73 -3.23
C ILE A 142 -29.85 -4.13 -2.85
N LEU A 143 -30.24 -3.06 -3.52
CA LEU A 143 -31.56 -2.46 -3.41
C LEU A 143 -32.48 -3.00 -4.50
N LYS A 144 -33.57 -3.65 -4.12
CA LYS A 144 -34.65 -4.07 -5.01
C LYS A 144 -35.85 -3.15 -4.80
N TYR A 145 -36.24 -2.42 -5.84
CA TYR A 145 -37.46 -1.59 -5.83
C TYR A 145 -38.50 -2.21 -6.75
N GLU A 146 -39.61 -2.67 -6.16
CA GLU A 146 -40.69 -3.38 -6.85
C GLU A 146 -42.02 -3.06 -6.13
N ASP A 147 -43.09 -2.80 -6.87
CA ASP A 147 -44.42 -2.46 -6.32
C ASP A 147 -44.43 -1.33 -5.27
N ASN A 148 -43.62 -0.28 -5.50
CA ASN A 148 -43.39 0.83 -4.56
C ASN A 148 -42.76 0.43 -3.22
N VAL A 149 -42.24 -0.80 -3.10
CA VAL A 149 -41.55 -1.30 -1.92
C VAL A 149 -40.06 -1.35 -2.20
N MET A 150 -39.27 -0.68 -1.34
CA MET A 150 -37.81 -0.83 -1.32
C MET A 150 -37.43 -1.98 -0.39
N ASN A 151 -36.79 -3.00 -0.94
CA ASN A 151 -36.30 -4.15 -0.20
C ASN A 151 -34.78 -4.26 -0.37
N ILE A 152 -34.05 -4.24 0.75
CA ILE A 152 -32.60 -4.39 0.73
C ILE A 152 -32.24 -5.84 1.01
N ARG A 153 -31.60 -6.48 0.04
CA ARG A 153 -31.13 -7.87 0.17
C ARG A 153 -29.65 -7.90 0.47
N GLN A 154 -29.30 -8.40 1.65
CA GLN A 154 -27.92 -8.58 2.07
C GLN A 154 -27.38 -9.96 1.65
N PHE A 155 -26.07 -10.03 1.41
CA PHE A 155 -25.36 -11.27 1.10
C PHE A 155 -23.91 -11.24 1.62
N ASN A 156 -23.34 -12.43 1.80
CA ASN A 156 -21.98 -12.63 2.33
C ASN A 156 -20.99 -12.94 1.21
N ALA A 157 -19.70 -12.90 1.54
CA ALA A 157 -18.62 -13.23 0.63
C ALA A 157 -18.60 -14.71 0.24
N THR A 158 -18.01 -14.99 -0.92
CA THR A 158 -17.78 -16.33 -1.45
C THR A 158 -16.28 -16.53 -1.63
N PRO A 159 -15.73 -17.74 -1.39
CA PRO A 159 -14.31 -18.00 -1.63
C PRO A 159 -13.89 -17.67 -3.08
N HIS A 160 -12.73 -17.06 -3.25
CA HIS A 160 -12.13 -16.78 -4.56
C HIS A 160 -10.67 -17.26 -4.61
N PRO A 161 -10.09 -17.45 -5.82
CA PRO A 161 -8.69 -17.81 -5.96
C PRO A 161 -7.76 -16.78 -5.32
N PHE A 162 -6.70 -17.26 -4.68
CA PHE A 162 -5.66 -16.42 -4.11
C PHE A 162 -4.72 -15.88 -5.19
N TRP A 163 -4.29 -14.63 -5.02
CA TRP A 163 -3.27 -13.98 -5.84
C TRP A 163 -2.27 -13.28 -4.92
N LEU A 164 -0.99 -13.36 -5.28
CA LEU A 164 0.02 -12.52 -4.65
C LEU A 164 -0.23 -11.03 -4.98
N PRO A 165 0.14 -10.10 -4.08
CA PRO A 165 -0.02 -8.67 -4.32
C PRO A 165 0.54 -8.24 -5.66
N LYS A 166 -0.17 -7.33 -6.35
CA LYS A 166 0.20 -6.81 -7.68
C LYS A 166 0.44 -7.89 -8.75
N PHE A 167 -0.17 -9.07 -8.61
CA PHE A 167 0.00 -10.21 -9.53
C PHE A 167 1.47 -10.65 -9.69
N MET A 168 2.28 -10.46 -8.64
CA MET A 168 3.66 -10.89 -8.59
C MET A 168 3.77 -12.40 -8.78
N ASP A 169 4.76 -12.87 -9.55
CA ASP A 169 5.04 -14.29 -9.66
C ASP A 169 5.82 -14.80 -8.44
N VAL A 170 5.76 -16.12 -8.22
CA VAL A 170 6.37 -16.75 -7.04
C VAL A 170 7.90 -16.63 -7.02
N VAL A 171 8.54 -16.48 -8.18
CA VAL A 171 9.99 -16.32 -8.27
C VAL A 171 10.36 -14.91 -7.86
N GLU A 172 9.73 -13.89 -8.43
CA GLU A 172 9.93 -12.48 -8.03
C GLU A 172 9.67 -12.29 -6.53
N TRP A 173 8.62 -12.93 -6.00
CA TRP A 173 8.29 -12.85 -4.58
C TRP A 173 9.32 -13.53 -3.68
N SER A 174 9.80 -14.72 -4.05
CA SER A 174 10.66 -15.53 -3.17
C SER A 174 12.15 -15.25 -3.34
N LEU A 175 12.60 -14.73 -4.48
CA LEU A 175 14.02 -14.56 -4.79
C LEU A 175 14.77 -13.67 -3.77
N PRO A 176 14.22 -12.53 -3.31
CA PRO A 176 14.86 -11.74 -2.27
C PRO A 176 15.07 -12.53 -0.99
N PHE A 177 14.06 -13.30 -0.58
CA PHE A 177 14.11 -14.13 0.62
C PHE A 177 15.12 -15.28 0.49
N VAL A 178 15.17 -15.96 -0.66
CA VAL A 178 16.15 -17.03 -0.92
C VAL A 178 17.57 -16.47 -0.88
N GLY A 179 17.83 -15.35 -1.56
CA GLY A 179 19.13 -14.68 -1.55
C GLY A 179 19.55 -14.30 -0.13
N GLU A 180 18.61 -13.79 0.66
CA GLU A 180 18.83 -13.53 2.07
C GLU A 180 19.16 -14.82 2.83
N LYS A 181 18.36 -15.88 2.76
CA LYS A 181 18.60 -17.09 3.56
C LYS A 181 19.89 -17.83 3.21
N ILE A 182 20.27 -17.87 1.94
CA ILE A 182 21.56 -18.41 1.53
C ILE A 182 22.70 -17.57 2.10
N THR A 183 22.61 -16.24 2.01
CA THR A 183 23.63 -15.35 2.59
C THR A 183 23.74 -15.54 4.12
N ASN A 184 22.61 -15.72 4.81
CA ASN A 184 22.58 -16.03 6.25
C ASN A 184 23.33 -17.33 6.57
N MET A 185 23.01 -18.39 5.82
CA MET A 185 23.63 -19.70 5.99
C MET A 185 25.15 -19.62 5.76
N LEU A 186 25.58 -18.95 4.69
CA LEU A 186 27.00 -18.78 4.38
C LEU A 186 27.71 -17.98 5.48
N LEU A 187 27.10 -16.92 6.00
CA LEU A 187 27.66 -16.15 7.11
C LEU A 187 27.77 -16.98 8.39
N ALA A 188 26.77 -17.82 8.70
CA ALA A 188 26.80 -18.71 9.85
C ALA A 188 27.93 -19.77 9.71
N ILE A 189 28.13 -20.32 8.51
CA ILE A 189 29.22 -21.26 8.21
C ILE A 189 30.58 -20.56 8.32
N LEU A 190 30.72 -19.35 7.78
CA LEU A 190 31.97 -18.59 7.86
C LEU A 190 32.31 -18.15 9.29
N ASN A 191 31.29 -17.94 10.13
CA ASN A 191 31.46 -17.62 11.54
C ASN A 191 31.76 -18.84 12.42
N ILE A 192 31.77 -20.07 11.89
CA ILE A 192 32.15 -21.27 12.64
C ILE A 192 33.63 -21.27 13.00
N CYS A 193 34.49 -20.71 12.14
CA CYS A 193 35.90 -20.54 12.46
C CYS A 193 36.04 -19.38 13.47
N SER A 194 36.28 -19.75 14.73
CA SER A 194 36.60 -18.77 15.75
C SER A 194 37.95 -18.11 15.43
N LYS A 195 38.13 -16.87 15.90
CA LYS A 195 39.43 -16.19 15.79
C LYS A 195 40.57 -17.02 16.40
N GLU A 196 40.26 -17.86 17.39
CA GLU A 196 41.21 -18.71 18.12
C GLU A 196 41.61 -19.96 17.32
N GLU A 197 40.70 -20.60 16.60
CA GLU A 197 41.04 -21.73 15.70
C GLU A 197 41.88 -21.27 14.50
N LEU A 198 41.58 -20.08 13.96
CA LEU A 198 42.38 -19.48 12.90
C LEU A 198 43.80 -19.10 13.35
N LEU A 199 44.01 -18.80 14.63
CA LEU A 199 45.33 -18.51 15.21
C LEU A 199 46.06 -19.80 15.63
N ALA A 200 45.34 -20.83 16.05
CA ALA A 200 45.92 -22.14 16.38
C ALA A 200 46.50 -22.84 15.14
N ASP A 201 45.84 -22.73 13.98
CA ASP A 201 46.38 -23.18 12.69
C ASP A 201 47.64 -22.41 12.26
N GLU A 202 47.82 -21.13 12.67
CA GLU A 202 49.05 -20.36 12.38
C GLU A 202 50.27 -20.95 13.12
N GLU A 203 50.09 -21.38 14.37
CA GLU A 203 51.17 -21.98 15.17
C GLU A 203 51.55 -23.40 14.71
N GLU A 204 50.62 -24.12 14.05
CA GLU A 204 50.89 -25.44 13.45
C GLU A 204 51.50 -25.32 12.03
N ASP A 205 51.05 -24.37 11.21
CA ASP A 205 51.62 -24.09 9.88
C ASP A 205 53.04 -23.50 9.97
N GLU A 206 53.33 -22.60 10.92
CA GLU A 206 54.70 -22.09 11.17
C GLU A 206 55.69 -23.19 11.59
N LYS A 207 55.20 -24.27 12.24
CA LYS A 207 56.04 -25.41 12.63
C LYS A 207 56.31 -26.37 11.46
N MET A 208 55.46 -26.40 10.43
CA MET A 208 55.59 -27.30 9.28
C MET A 208 56.42 -26.70 8.12
N ASN A 209 56.52 -25.38 7.98
CA ASN A 209 57.11 -24.72 6.82
C ASN A 209 58.57 -24.23 7.02
N LYS A 210 59.46 -25.12 7.47
CA LYS A 210 60.91 -24.83 7.56
C LYS A 210 61.73 -25.17 6.31
N SER A 211 61.11 -25.31 5.13
CA SER A 211 61.88 -25.59 3.90
C SER A 211 61.19 -25.15 2.59
N ASN A 212 61.26 -23.86 2.27
CA ASN A 212 61.57 -23.27 0.94
C ASN A 212 61.05 -21.82 0.88
N ILE A 213 61.96 -20.87 0.66
CA ILE A 213 61.80 -19.47 1.06
C ILE A 213 61.09 -18.61 0.00
N ASP A 214 61.19 -18.93 -1.30
CA ASP A 214 60.77 -17.97 -2.35
C ASP A 214 59.36 -18.19 -2.95
N ALA A 215 58.74 -19.37 -2.77
CA ALA A 215 57.36 -19.64 -3.20
C ALA A 215 56.34 -19.52 -2.05
N ALA A 216 56.85 -19.40 -0.82
CA ALA A 216 56.06 -19.33 0.40
C ALA A 216 55.49 -17.91 0.61
N GLU A 217 56.27 -16.85 0.39
CA GLU A 217 55.82 -15.46 0.60
C GLU A 217 54.58 -15.09 -0.22
N ASP A 218 54.54 -15.50 -1.50
CA ASP A 218 53.45 -15.19 -2.43
C ASP A 218 52.15 -15.96 -2.08
N ALA A 219 52.29 -17.18 -1.55
CA ALA A 219 51.18 -18.00 -1.06
C ALA A 219 50.67 -17.54 0.31
N GLU A 220 51.58 -17.07 1.17
CA GLU A 220 51.32 -16.54 2.49
C GLU A 220 50.62 -15.18 2.40
N GLN A 221 51.03 -14.31 1.48
CA GLN A 221 50.33 -13.07 1.14
C GLN A 221 48.92 -13.32 0.59
N ARG A 222 48.72 -14.33 -0.28
CA ARG A 222 47.37 -14.72 -0.73
C ARG A 222 46.50 -15.26 0.41
N LYS A 223 47.06 -16.08 1.31
CA LYS A 223 46.38 -16.53 2.54
C LYS A 223 45.97 -15.35 3.41
N MET A 224 46.87 -14.37 3.61
CA MET A 224 46.62 -13.16 4.40
C MET A 224 45.50 -12.28 3.81
N VAL A 225 45.49 -12.10 2.48
CA VAL A 225 44.44 -11.36 1.77
C VAL A 225 43.07 -12.05 1.91
N ILE A 226 43.03 -13.38 1.78
CA ILE A 226 41.79 -14.15 1.96
C ILE A 226 41.31 -14.07 3.42
N ARG A 227 42.23 -14.16 4.39
CA ARG A 227 41.94 -14.05 5.83
C ARG A 227 41.38 -12.66 6.20
N ASN A 228 41.97 -11.60 5.66
CA ASN A 228 41.49 -10.22 5.86
C ASN A 228 40.12 -10.00 5.22
N LYS A 229 39.85 -10.61 4.05
CA LYS A 229 38.52 -10.59 3.42
C LYS A 229 37.48 -11.33 4.27
N ILE A 230 37.82 -12.46 4.88
CA ILE A 230 36.92 -13.21 5.78
C ILE A 230 36.63 -12.42 7.05
N LEU A 231 37.63 -11.80 7.67
CA LEU A 231 37.46 -10.97 8.87
C LEU A 231 36.64 -9.70 8.61
N ALA A 232 36.79 -9.09 7.43
CA ALA A 232 35.97 -7.94 7.01
C ALA A 232 34.50 -8.35 6.81
N ILE A 233 34.24 -9.50 6.17
CA ILE A 233 32.89 -10.06 6.00
C ILE A 233 32.25 -10.39 7.36
N GLY A 234 33.01 -10.94 8.31
CA GLY A 234 32.52 -11.22 9.66
C GLY A 234 32.12 -9.97 10.46
N LYS A 235 32.80 -8.84 10.27
CA LYS A 235 32.41 -7.56 10.88
C LYS A 235 31.14 -6.98 10.25
N ILE A 236 31.03 -7.01 8.91
CA ILE A 236 29.83 -6.58 8.17
C ILE A 236 28.63 -7.46 8.54
N SER A 237 28.84 -8.77 8.71
CA SER A 237 27.84 -9.75 9.14
C SER A 237 27.19 -9.42 10.48
N ARG A 238 27.95 -8.84 11.42
CA ARG A 238 27.47 -8.54 12.78
C ARG A 238 26.67 -7.23 12.83
N VAL A 239 26.94 -6.29 11.92
CA VAL A 239 26.12 -5.09 11.69
C VAL A 239 24.82 -5.46 10.96
N TYR A 240 24.91 -6.37 9.98
CA TYR A 240 23.74 -6.84 9.23
C TYR A 240 22.81 -7.75 10.06
N SER A 241 23.29 -8.53 11.03
CA SER A 241 22.42 -9.40 11.84
C SER A 241 21.38 -8.61 12.66
N VAL A 242 21.72 -7.40 13.12
CA VAL A 242 20.83 -6.50 13.87
C VAL A 242 19.75 -5.89 12.97
N LEU A 243 20.06 -5.56 11.71
CA LEU A 243 19.08 -5.13 10.71
C LEU A 243 18.16 -6.27 10.24
N ARG A 244 18.61 -7.52 10.39
CA ARG A 244 18.02 -8.72 9.79
C ARG A 244 17.06 -9.48 10.69
N GLU A 245 17.26 -9.44 12.01
CA GLU A 245 16.34 -10.01 13.01
C GLU A 245 14.89 -9.46 12.88
N ASN A 246 14.72 -8.31 12.25
CA ASN A 246 13.41 -7.67 12.03
C ASN A 246 12.95 -7.67 10.55
N SER A 247 13.75 -8.19 9.61
CA SER A 247 13.52 -8.04 8.16
C SER A 247 12.44 -8.96 7.58
N GLU A 248 12.36 -10.21 8.05
CA GLU A 248 11.32 -11.17 7.67
C GLU A 248 9.93 -10.66 8.07
N ARG A 249 9.85 -10.11 9.29
CA ARG A 249 8.62 -9.53 9.84
C ARG A 249 8.21 -8.31 9.04
N ILE A 250 9.14 -7.40 8.72
CA ILE A 250 8.85 -6.18 7.93
C ILE A 250 8.36 -6.52 6.52
N THR A 251 8.86 -7.58 5.90
CA THR A 251 8.47 -7.98 4.53
C THR A 251 7.05 -8.57 4.50
N GLU A 252 6.71 -9.43 5.45
CA GLU A 252 5.33 -9.92 5.64
C GLU A 252 4.37 -8.78 5.99
N LEU A 253 4.79 -7.91 6.92
CA LEU A 253 4.05 -6.72 7.35
C LEU A 253 3.78 -5.73 6.20
N LYS A 254 4.75 -5.52 5.30
CA LYS A 254 4.58 -4.70 4.09
C LYS A 254 3.65 -5.34 3.06
N SER A 255 3.59 -6.67 2.99
CA SER A 255 2.68 -7.39 2.09
C SER A 255 1.22 -7.36 2.56
N LEU A 256 1.00 -7.20 3.86
CA LEU A 256 -0.32 -7.10 4.51
C LEU A 256 -0.79 -5.65 4.72
N SER A 257 0.11 -4.67 4.59
CA SER A 257 -0.24 -3.24 4.61
C SER A 257 -0.58 -2.77 3.19
N PRO A 258 -1.81 -2.30 2.92
CA PRO A 258 -2.19 -1.77 1.62
C PRO A 258 -1.28 -0.62 1.12
N THR A 259 -0.63 0.09 2.05
CA THR A 259 0.19 1.28 1.78
C THR A 259 1.70 0.99 1.74
N GLY A 260 2.13 -0.23 2.08
CA GLY A 260 3.56 -0.57 2.22
C GLY A 260 4.31 0.18 3.34
N ARG A 261 3.61 0.98 4.15
CA ARG A 261 4.14 1.67 5.34
C ARG A 261 3.55 1.02 6.60
N LEU A 262 4.36 0.96 7.65
CA LEU A 262 3.98 0.35 8.93
C LEU A 262 3.82 1.44 9.99
N PRO A 263 2.71 1.46 10.76
CA PRO A 263 2.55 2.40 11.87
C PRO A 263 3.64 2.18 12.92
N LEU A 264 4.22 3.28 13.42
CA LEU A 264 5.20 3.27 14.51
C LEU A 264 4.52 2.76 15.80
N GLY A 265 4.70 1.47 16.10
CA GLY A 265 4.12 0.81 17.27
C GLY A 265 3.71 -0.64 17.01
N THR A 266 3.42 -1.00 15.75
CA THR A 266 2.95 -2.34 15.38
C THR A 266 4.09 -3.33 15.10
N LEU A 267 5.30 -2.82 14.87
CA LEU A 267 6.52 -3.61 14.64
C LEU A 267 6.88 -4.54 15.82
N ALA A 268 6.48 -4.19 17.04
CA ALA A 268 6.74 -4.98 18.24
C ALA A 268 5.86 -6.24 18.36
N LEU A 269 4.74 -6.31 17.62
CA LEU A 269 3.70 -7.34 17.78
C LEU A 269 3.70 -8.43 16.68
N GLY A 270 4.51 -8.28 15.62
CA GLY A 270 4.62 -9.28 14.54
C GLY A 270 3.39 -9.42 13.63
N ALA A 271 3.35 -10.45 12.79
CA ALA A 271 2.29 -10.72 11.82
C ALA A 271 0.94 -11.13 12.47
N GLU A 272 1.00 -11.84 13.61
CA GLU A 272 -0.20 -12.09 14.43
C GLU A 272 -0.71 -10.80 15.06
N GLY A 273 0.17 -9.87 15.43
CA GLY A 273 -0.17 -8.55 15.95
C GLY A 273 -1.03 -7.70 15.01
N ILE A 274 -0.83 -7.81 13.69
CA ILE A 274 -1.67 -7.11 12.69
C ILE A 274 -2.98 -7.83 12.44
N LYS A 275 -2.96 -9.16 12.31
CA LYS A 275 -4.21 -9.95 12.21
C LYS A 275 -5.07 -9.82 13.46
N SER A 276 -4.47 -9.59 14.64
CA SER A 276 -5.16 -9.26 15.87
C SER A 276 -5.48 -7.77 16.05
N ALA A 277 -4.89 -6.88 15.24
CA ALA A 277 -5.14 -5.44 15.33
C ALA A 277 -6.31 -5.00 14.46
N ILE A 278 -6.57 -5.69 13.34
CA ILE A 278 -7.74 -5.43 12.48
C ILE A 278 -8.77 -6.51 12.73
N THR A 279 -9.59 -6.31 13.75
CA THR A 279 -10.63 -7.30 14.16
C THR A 279 -12.04 -6.81 13.86
N SER A 280 -12.19 -5.50 13.65
CA SER A 280 -13.46 -4.86 13.38
C SER A 280 -13.47 -4.15 12.02
N PHE A 281 -14.67 -3.89 11.52
CA PHE A 281 -14.92 -3.07 10.34
C PHE A 281 -14.24 -1.68 10.46
N GLU A 282 -14.31 -1.06 11.63
CA GLU A 282 -13.73 0.28 11.87
C GLU A 282 -12.20 0.26 11.85
N ASP A 283 -11.57 -0.80 12.36
CA ASP A 283 -10.10 -0.94 12.29
C ASP A 283 -9.64 -1.07 10.83
N ALA A 284 -10.39 -1.83 10.02
CA ALA A 284 -10.11 -2.02 8.60
C ALA A 284 -10.28 -0.70 7.83
N LYS A 285 -11.40 0.00 8.06
CA LYS A 285 -11.67 1.33 7.49
C LYS A 285 -10.58 2.33 7.81
N LYS A 286 -10.08 2.34 9.05
CA LYS A 286 -9.00 3.23 9.47
C LYS A 286 -7.67 2.89 8.81
N ALA A 287 -7.36 1.59 8.64
CA ALA A 287 -6.13 1.15 7.98
C ALA A 287 -6.12 1.47 6.48
N ASP A 288 -7.29 1.55 5.85
CA ASP A 288 -7.48 1.76 4.41
C ASP A 288 -7.73 3.23 4.03
N LEU A 289 -7.84 4.14 5.02
CA LEU A 289 -8.20 5.54 4.84
C LEU A 289 -7.37 6.29 3.77
N GLU A 290 -6.08 5.96 3.62
CA GLU A 290 -5.23 6.59 2.61
C GLU A 290 -5.57 6.15 1.19
N ASN A 291 -6.10 4.93 0.99
CA ASN A 291 -6.52 4.44 -0.32
C ASN A 291 -7.90 4.96 -0.74
N GLU A 292 -8.67 5.47 0.23
CA GLU A 292 -9.96 6.14 -0.01
C GLU A 292 -9.77 7.58 -0.56
N ARG A 293 -8.52 8.08 -0.61
CA ARG A 293 -8.17 9.41 -1.12
C ARG A 293 -7.98 9.42 -2.64
N LEU A 294 -8.21 10.60 -3.23
CA LEU A 294 -7.76 10.88 -4.58
C LEU A 294 -6.23 10.70 -4.64
N PRO A 295 -5.71 9.85 -5.54
CA PRO A 295 -4.28 9.68 -5.69
C PRO A 295 -3.58 11.00 -6.06
N PRO A 296 -2.32 11.20 -5.62
CA PRO A 296 -1.56 12.38 -6.02
C PRO A 296 -1.35 12.41 -7.53
N SER A 297 -1.24 13.61 -8.10
CA SER A 297 -0.88 13.78 -9.51
C SER A 297 0.48 13.16 -9.82
N ASP A 298 0.72 12.79 -11.08
CA ASP A 298 2.01 12.23 -11.50
C ASP A 298 3.18 13.15 -11.14
N GLU A 299 3.04 14.47 -11.32
CA GLU A 299 4.04 15.47 -10.91
C GLU A 299 4.31 15.44 -9.40
N SER A 300 3.25 15.35 -8.59
CA SER A 300 3.38 15.28 -7.14
C SER A 300 4.05 13.97 -6.70
N ARG A 301 3.70 12.86 -7.35
CA ARG A 301 4.30 11.56 -7.12
C ARG A 301 5.79 11.57 -7.46
N ASP A 302 6.15 12.13 -8.61
CA ASP A 302 7.54 12.23 -9.06
C ASP A 302 8.36 13.12 -8.12
N ALA A 303 7.80 14.24 -7.66
CA ALA A 303 8.43 15.08 -6.65
C ALA A 303 8.65 14.33 -5.33
N MET A 304 7.68 13.52 -4.87
CA MET A 304 7.82 12.69 -3.67
C MET A 304 8.90 11.61 -3.83
N ILE A 305 8.97 10.97 -5.01
CA ILE A 305 10.01 9.99 -5.34
C ILE A 305 11.38 10.66 -5.32
N GLN A 306 11.54 11.80 -5.98
CA GLN A 306 12.80 12.56 -5.97
C GLN A 306 13.21 12.96 -4.56
N GLN A 307 12.29 13.47 -3.75
CA GLN A 307 12.56 13.82 -2.36
C GLN A 307 12.99 12.60 -1.53
N THR A 308 12.38 11.44 -1.77
CA THR A 308 12.75 10.18 -1.10
C THR A 308 14.15 9.75 -1.52
N HIS A 309 14.47 9.80 -2.81
CA HIS A 309 15.82 9.53 -3.30
C HIS A 309 16.86 10.48 -2.73
N MET A 310 16.56 11.79 -2.63
CA MET A 310 17.45 12.77 -2.01
C MET A 310 17.70 12.46 -0.53
N LYS A 311 16.65 12.08 0.22
CA LYS A 311 16.79 11.69 1.63
C LYS A 311 17.61 10.43 1.81
N ILE A 312 17.40 9.42 0.95
CA ILE A 312 18.21 8.20 0.97
C ILE A 312 19.65 8.53 0.64
N ARG A 313 19.89 9.34 -0.39
CA ARG A 313 21.23 9.77 -0.78
C ARG A 313 21.92 10.55 0.33
N SER A 314 21.24 11.50 0.97
CA SER A 314 21.76 12.23 2.14
C SER A 314 22.08 11.26 3.27
N ALA A 315 21.21 10.31 3.60
CA ALA A 315 21.48 9.34 4.65
C ALA A 315 22.70 8.43 4.33
N VAL A 316 22.91 8.10 3.06
CA VAL A 316 24.07 7.34 2.60
C VAL A 316 25.35 8.20 2.60
N GLU A 317 25.24 9.49 2.28
CA GLU A 317 26.35 10.45 2.31
C GLU A 317 26.72 10.85 3.76
N ASP A 318 25.74 10.89 4.68
CA ASP A 318 25.91 11.20 6.10
C ASP A 318 26.40 9.99 6.94
N ASP A 319 26.20 8.74 6.46
CA ASP A 319 26.84 7.53 6.97
C ASP A 319 28.31 7.45 6.50
N ILE A 320 29.10 8.42 6.95
CA ILE A 320 30.52 8.63 6.65
C ILE A 320 31.46 7.43 6.99
N PRO A 321 31.15 6.39 7.80
CA PRO A 321 32.13 5.32 8.03
C PRO A 321 32.21 4.28 6.89
N LEU A 322 31.46 4.37 5.79
CA LEU A 322 31.57 3.43 4.66
C LEU A 322 32.36 3.97 3.46
N ASN A 323 32.30 5.27 3.16
CA ASN A 323 33.09 5.88 2.09
C ASN A 323 34.57 6.02 2.49
N GLU A 324 34.87 6.29 3.77
CA GLU A 324 36.26 6.31 4.25
C GLU A 324 36.93 4.92 4.14
N VAL A 325 36.17 3.82 4.22
CA VAL A 325 36.71 2.47 4.00
C VAL A 325 36.93 2.19 2.51
N ALA A 326 36.14 2.80 1.62
CA ALA A 326 36.29 2.66 0.17
C ALA A 326 37.47 3.50 -0.38
N ASP A 327 37.68 4.70 0.16
CA ASP A 327 38.78 5.57 -0.26
C ASP A 327 40.14 5.10 0.30
N VAL A 328 40.18 4.57 1.53
CA VAL A 328 41.40 3.91 2.07
C VAL A 328 41.76 2.64 1.28
N MET A 329 40.79 1.98 0.63
CA MET A 329 41.06 0.83 -0.25
C MET A 329 41.50 1.22 -1.67
N MET A 330 41.39 2.49 -2.08
CA MET A 330 41.86 2.96 -3.38
C MET A 330 43.17 3.75 -3.34
N GLU A 331 43.62 4.20 -2.16
CA GLU A 331 44.93 4.86 -2.02
C GLU A 331 46.12 3.90 -1.87
N ASP A 332 45.91 2.61 -1.59
CA ASP A 332 46.98 1.58 -1.53
C ASP A 332 47.30 0.93 -2.89
N VAL A 333 46.91 1.56 -4.00
CA VAL A 333 47.36 1.21 -5.36
C VAL A 333 48.04 2.43 -5.98
N GLN A 334 49.18 2.83 -5.41
CA GLN A 334 50.22 3.56 -6.13
C GLN A 334 51.63 3.12 -5.73
#